data_AF-A0A409VX49-F1
#
_entry.id   AF-A0A409VX49-F1
#
_cell.length_a   1.000
_cell.length_b   1.000
_cell.length_c   1.000
_cell.angle_alpha   90.00
_cell.angle_beta   90.00
_cell.angle_gamma   90.00
#
_symmetry.space_group_name_H-M   'P 1'
#
loop_
_entity.id
_entity.type
_entity.pdbx_description
1 polymer ?
#
loop_
_entity_poly.entity_id
_entity_poly.type
_entity_poly.pdbx_seq_one_letter_code
_entity_poly.pdbx_strand_id
1 'polypeptide(L)'
;MQIVSANVQIMNDDVRRMFTFGITIECDEVTLWFHCRSHSADSKPFSFVDEPKKLIKVFICILFATDEELGYDPLITLDDDSEYVFDMSKKGGSVRLFRTVEPIAIYRSNNITGRMTRIFKVTEANSNPPKTFVLKDVWIEETAQTESQIQQAIFDGIERFWTITIPEDKKGLESLKSKHAKLVDRKDYKNFFLSIETDLLGSVSKKNLPLVIGPREAYFIPSNEFPHLH
;
A
#
# COMPACT_ATOMS: atom_id res chain seq x y z
N MET A 1 -14.38 9.46 14.41
CA MET A 1 -13.41 9.46 15.53
C MET A 1 -12.17 10.22 15.08
N GLN A 2 -11.73 11.25 15.81
CA GLN A 2 -10.64 12.15 15.39
C GLN A 2 -9.32 11.41 15.12
N ILE A 3 -9.01 10.38 15.92
CA ILE A 3 -7.78 9.59 15.78
C ILE A 3 -7.69 8.85 14.44
N VAL A 4 -8.81 8.30 13.95
CA VAL A 4 -8.85 7.62 12.64
C VAL A 4 -8.57 8.62 11.52
N SER A 5 -9.20 9.81 11.58
CA SER A 5 -8.98 10.86 10.58
C SER A 5 -7.54 11.36 10.58
N ALA A 6 -6.93 11.55 11.75
CA ALA A 6 -5.54 11.97 11.86
C ALA A 6 -4.59 10.90 11.29
N ASN A 7 -4.84 9.62 11.59
CA ASN A 7 -4.04 8.52 11.04
C ASN A 7 -4.18 8.40 9.52
N VAL A 8 -5.36 8.64 8.96
CA VAL A 8 -5.55 8.70 7.50
C VAL A 8 -4.68 9.79 6.88
N GLN A 9 -4.64 10.98 7.48
CA GLN A 9 -3.82 12.09 6.99
C GLN A 9 -2.33 11.73 7.06
N ILE A 10 -1.85 11.28 8.22
CA ILE A 10 -0.44 10.89 8.42
C ILE A 10 -0.01 9.84 7.40
N MET A 11 -0.81 8.78 7.24
CA MET A 11 -0.47 7.70 6.31
C MET A 11 -0.54 8.15 4.85
N ASN A 12 -1.38 9.12 4.51
CA ASN A 12 -1.46 9.66 3.16
C ASN A 12 -0.28 10.57 2.82
N ASP A 13 0.14 11.38 3.80
CA ASP A 13 1.14 12.43 3.62
C ASP A 13 2.57 11.91 3.66
N ASP A 14 2.86 10.95 4.55
CA ASP A 14 4.16 10.28 4.60
C ASP A 14 4.11 8.99 3.78
N VAL A 15 4.85 8.96 2.67
CA VAL A 15 4.86 7.83 1.74
C VAL A 15 5.39 6.55 2.41
N ARG A 16 6.27 6.70 3.40
CA ARG A 16 6.93 5.60 4.10
C ARG A 16 6.01 4.86 5.06
N ARG A 17 4.84 5.42 5.40
CA ARG A 17 3.96 4.83 6.45
C ARG A 17 3.18 3.62 5.94
N MET A 18 3.57 2.44 6.40
CA MET A 18 2.83 1.19 6.23
C MET A 18 1.71 1.03 7.27
N PHE A 19 1.96 1.50 8.49
CA PHE A 19 1.02 1.50 9.60
C PHE A 19 1.36 2.61 10.60
N THR A 20 0.43 2.91 11.50
CA THR A 20 0.60 3.88 12.59
C THR A 20 0.00 3.34 13.89
N PHE A 21 0.52 3.84 15.00
CA PHE A 21 -0.06 3.66 16.32
C PHE A 21 -0.71 4.95 16.80
N GLY A 22 -1.79 4.80 17.58
CA GLY A 22 -2.47 5.90 18.24
C GLY A 22 -2.76 5.56 19.69
N ILE A 23 -2.89 6.59 20.53
CA ILE A 23 -3.30 6.43 21.93
C ILE A 23 -4.44 7.42 22.17
N THR A 24 -5.55 6.92 22.71
CA THR A 24 -6.62 7.77 23.27
C THR A 24 -6.65 7.60 24.77
N ILE A 25 -6.90 8.70 25.47
CA ILE A 25 -7.09 8.73 26.92
C ILE A 25 -8.44 9.39 27.17
N GLU A 26 -9.35 8.67 27.80
CA GLU A 26 -10.66 9.15 28.20
C GLU A 26 -10.78 8.98 29.71
N CYS A 27 -10.84 10.08 30.45
CA CYS A 27 -10.69 10.08 31.91
C CYS A 27 -9.36 9.41 32.32
N ASP A 28 -9.42 8.26 32.99
CA ASP A 28 -8.25 7.45 33.37
C ASP A 28 -8.01 6.25 32.44
N GLU A 29 -8.88 5.99 31.48
CA GLU A 29 -8.82 4.83 30.58
C GLU A 29 -7.98 5.12 29.33
N VAL A 30 -6.99 4.26 29.08
CA VAL A 30 -6.11 4.31 27.91
C VAL A 30 -6.51 3.24 26.92
N THR A 31 -6.68 3.62 25.65
CA THR A 31 -6.84 2.68 24.52
C THR A 31 -5.72 2.86 23.50
N LEU A 32 -5.06 1.77 23.13
CA LEU A 32 -4.05 1.74 22.08
C LEU A 32 -4.73 1.39 20.76
N TRP A 33 -4.36 2.10 19.72
CA TRP A 33 -4.87 1.91 18.37
C TRP A 33 -3.73 1.52 17.44
N PHE A 34 -3.99 0.56 16.56
CA PHE A 34 -3.15 0.20 15.44
C PHE A 34 -3.95 0.41 14.16
N HIS A 35 -3.37 1.12 13.21
CA HIS A 35 -3.98 1.38 11.91
C HIS A 35 -3.02 1.00 10.80
N CYS A 36 -3.48 0.22 9.84
CA CYS A 36 -2.75 -0.04 8.59
C CYS A 36 -3.71 0.04 7.41
N ARG A 37 -3.18 -0.09 6.18
CA ARG A 37 -3.98 0.00 4.95
C ARG A 37 -4.93 -1.16 4.70
N SER A 38 -4.89 -2.22 5.51
CA SER A 38 -5.82 -3.35 5.42
C SER A 38 -6.86 -3.38 6.54
N HIS A 39 -6.49 -2.97 7.76
CA HIS A 39 -7.37 -3.05 8.93
C HIS A 39 -6.95 -2.08 10.03
N SER A 40 -7.80 -1.97 11.05
CA SER A 40 -7.50 -1.29 12.31
C SER A 40 -7.78 -2.22 13.47
N ALA A 41 -7.05 -2.05 14.56
CA ALA A 41 -7.24 -2.80 15.79
C ALA A 41 -7.09 -1.86 16.99
N ASP A 42 -7.77 -2.19 18.08
CA ASP A 42 -7.65 -1.48 19.34
C ASP A 42 -7.40 -2.46 20.50
N SER A 43 -6.73 -1.98 21.54
CA SER A 43 -6.57 -2.74 22.78
C SER A 43 -7.86 -2.74 23.59
N LYS A 44 -7.98 -3.69 24.52
CA LYS A 44 -8.90 -3.47 25.65
C LYS A 44 -8.44 -2.19 26.39
N PRO A 45 -9.36 -1.28 26.75
CA PRO A 45 -9.02 -0.14 27.60
C PRO A 45 -8.42 -0.60 28.93
N PHE A 46 -7.54 0.22 29.51
CA PHE A 46 -7.02 0.03 30.86
C PHE A 46 -6.84 1.36 31.59
N SER A 47 -7.15 1.39 32.90
CA SER A 47 -6.88 2.56 33.74
C SER A 47 -5.38 2.78 33.94
N PHE A 48 -4.89 3.98 33.60
CA PHE A 48 -3.50 4.36 33.91
C PHE A 48 -3.29 4.70 35.38
N VAL A 49 -4.37 4.88 36.16
CA VAL A 49 -4.31 5.09 37.61
C VAL A 49 -4.07 3.77 38.32
N ASP A 50 -4.83 2.73 37.95
CA ASP A 50 -4.70 1.40 38.53
C ASP A 50 -3.48 0.63 37.98
N GLU A 51 -3.18 0.82 36.69
CA GLU A 51 -2.12 0.08 36.00
C GLU A 51 -1.07 0.99 35.32
N PRO A 52 -0.44 1.94 36.05
CA PRO A 52 0.49 2.92 35.48
C PRO A 52 1.70 2.27 34.80
N LYS A 53 2.12 1.10 35.28
CA LYS A 53 3.22 0.31 34.69
C LYS A 53 2.91 -0.15 33.26
N LYS A 54 1.64 -0.40 32.92
CA LYS A 54 1.25 -0.76 31.55
C LYS A 54 1.48 0.41 30.60
N LEU A 55 1.05 1.62 30.98
CA LEU A 55 1.24 2.82 30.18
C LEU A 55 2.73 3.14 29.99
N ILE A 56 3.53 3.06 31.07
CA ILE A 56 4.98 3.26 31.00
C ILE A 56 5.60 2.24 30.03
N LYS A 57 5.19 0.97 30.10
CA LYS A 57 5.68 -0.06 29.18
C LYS A 57 5.35 0.26 27.73
N VAL A 58 4.15 0.77 27.44
CA VAL A 58 3.77 1.21 26.08
C VAL A 58 4.71 2.30 25.58
N PHE A 59 4.96 3.34 26.38
CA PHE A 59 5.85 4.43 25.98
C PHE A 59 7.29 3.96 25.78
N ILE A 60 7.80 3.08 26.64
CA ILE A 60 9.11 2.47 26.46
C ILE A 60 9.15 1.67 25.16
N CYS A 61 8.15 0.85 24.87
CA CYS A 61 8.09 0.10 23.62
C CYS A 61 8.12 1.02 22.39
N ILE A 62 7.40 2.14 22.41
CA ILE A 62 7.39 3.11 21.31
C ILE A 62 8.74 3.85 21.20
N LEU A 63 9.34 4.24 22.32
CA LEU A 63 10.58 5.01 22.36
C LEU A 63 11.79 4.21 21.84
N PHE A 64 11.80 2.90 22.08
CA PHE A 64 12.89 2.00 21.68
C PHE A 64 12.58 1.16 20.44
N ALA A 65 11.41 1.35 19.83
CA ALA A 65 11.06 0.68 18.59
C ALA A 65 11.93 1.17 17.43
N THR A 66 12.28 0.27 16.51
CA THR A 66 12.91 0.65 15.25
C THR A 66 11.92 1.39 14.34
N ASP A 67 12.42 2.07 13.31
CA ASP A 67 11.56 2.71 12.32
C ASP A 67 10.58 1.72 11.66
N GLU A 68 11.05 0.50 11.35
CA GLU A 68 10.20 -0.56 10.83
C GLU A 68 9.11 -0.98 11.83
N GLU A 69 9.46 -1.11 13.11
CA GLU A 69 8.52 -1.44 14.18
C GLU A 69 7.51 -0.32 14.43
N LEU A 70 7.87 0.93 14.15
CA LEU A 70 7.00 2.11 14.15
C LEU A 70 6.18 2.27 12.86
N GLY A 71 6.40 1.40 11.87
CA GLY A 71 5.61 1.34 10.64
C GLY A 71 6.14 2.14 9.47
N TYR A 72 7.43 2.46 9.46
CA TYR A 72 8.11 2.97 8.28
C TYR A 72 8.56 1.83 7.37
N ASP A 73 8.40 2.01 6.06
CA ASP A 73 8.84 1.08 5.03
C ASP A 73 10.36 1.14 4.88
N PRO A 74 11.11 0.04 5.10
CA PRO A 74 12.56 0.03 4.97
C PRO A 74 13.03 0.22 3.52
N LEU A 75 12.14 0.06 2.54
CA LEU A 75 12.45 0.27 1.11
C LEU A 75 12.29 1.73 0.68
N ILE A 76 11.83 2.62 1.56
CA ILE A 76 11.57 4.01 1.23
C ILE A 76 12.24 4.92 2.25
N THR A 77 13.23 5.69 1.81
CA THR A 77 13.89 6.70 2.64
C THR A 77 13.42 8.10 2.24
N LEU A 78 13.50 9.03 3.19
CA LEU A 78 13.29 10.45 2.95
C LEU A 78 14.68 11.10 2.96
N ASP A 79 15.06 11.72 1.86
CA ASP A 79 16.33 12.42 1.72
C ASP A 79 16.27 13.82 2.37
N ASP A 80 17.42 14.48 2.54
CA ASP A 80 17.52 15.78 3.23
C ASP A 80 16.65 16.88 2.58
N ASP A 81 16.46 16.79 1.26
CA ASP A 81 15.62 17.72 0.49
C ASP A 81 14.11 17.38 0.56
N SER A 82 13.70 16.47 1.46
CA SER A 82 12.32 15.96 1.57
C SER A 82 11.80 15.20 0.35
N GLU A 83 12.70 14.69 -0.49
CA GLU A 83 12.36 13.79 -1.60
C GLU A 83 12.45 12.33 -1.16
N TYR A 84 11.58 11.48 -1.70
CA TYR A 84 11.57 10.07 -1.39
C TYR A 84 12.54 9.30 -2.30
N VAL A 85 13.25 8.33 -1.73
CA VAL A 85 14.10 7.40 -2.47
C VAL A 85 13.59 5.99 -2.24
N PHE A 86 13.23 5.32 -3.34
CA PHE A 86 12.76 3.94 -3.34
C PHE A 86 13.92 3.00 -3.66
N ASP A 87 14.19 2.06 -2.75
CA ASP A 87 15.09 0.94 -2.99
C ASP A 87 14.33 -0.21 -3.66
N MET A 88 14.64 -0.42 -4.94
CA MET A 88 14.07 -1.48 -5.78
C MET A 88 15.09 -2.58 -6.07
N SER A 89 16.11 -2.72 -5.23
CA SER A 89 17.18 -3.70 -5.39
C SER A 89 16.64 -5.12 -5.21
N LYS A 90 16.79 -5.96 -6.24
CA LYS A 90 16.43 -7.38 -6.16
C LYS A 90 17.52 -8.14 -5.41
N LYS A 91 17.15 -9.17 -4.64
CA LYS A 91 18.11 -9.98 -3.86
C LYS A 91 19.17 -10.60 -4.79
N GLY A 92 20.44 -10.26 -4.57
CA GLY A 92 21.56 -10.72 -5.40
C GLY A 92 21.70 -9.99 -6.75
N GLY A 93 20.90 -8.95 -6.99
CA GLY A 93 20.99 -8.08 -8.15
C GLY A 93 21.81 -6.82 -7.87
N SER A 94 21.91 -5.95 -8.88
CA SER A 94 22.51 -4.63 -8.72
C SER A 94 21.61 -3.72 -7.89
N VAL A 95 22.22 -2.80 -7.13
CA VAL A 95 21.49 -1.79 -6.38
C VAL A 95 20.75 -0.86 -7.35
N ARG A 96 19.44 -0.67 -7.15
CA ARG A 96 18.60 0.20 -7.96
C ARG A 96 17.80 1.14 -7.08
N LEU A 97 18.22 2.39 -7.03
CA LEU A 97 17.59 3.44 -6.24
C LEU A 97 16.88 4.43 -7.16
N PHE A 98 15.64 4.76 -6.84
CA PHE A 98 14.80 5.69 -7.61
C PHE A 98 14.39 6.86 -6.74
N ARG A 99 14.84 8.06 -7.09
CA ARG A 99 14.52 9.30 -6.38
C ARG A 99 13.30 9.98 -7.01
N THR A 100 12.38 10.47 -6.20
CA THR A 100 11.24 11.25 -6.68
C THR A 100 11.68 12.60 -7.26
N VAL A 101 10.95 13.05 -8.29
CA VAL A 101 11.10 14.37 -8.90
C VAL A 101 9.83 15.17 -8.74
N GLU A 102 8.69 14.57 -9.08
CA GLU A 102 7.37 15.20 -8.93
C GLU A 102 6.27 14.14 -8.86
N PRO A 103 5.19 14.40 -8.13
CA PRO A 103 4.02 13.54 -8.16
C PRO A 103 3.27 13.70 -9.50
N ILE A 104 2.97 12.58 -10.15
CA ILE A 104 2.09 12.55 -11.33
C ILE A 104 0.63 12.39 -10.88
N ALA A 105 0.39 11.49 -9.92
CA ALA A 105 -0.94 11.28 -9.35
C ALA A 105 -0.81 10.76 -7.91
N ILE A 106 -1.38 11.48 -6.96
CA ILE A 106 -1.50 11.03 -5.57
C ILE A 106 -2.99 10.90 -5.27
N TYR A 107 -3.48 9.66 -5.20
CA TYR A 107 -4.83 9.43 -4.71
C TYR A 107 -4.83 9.55 -3.19
N ARG A 108 -5.56 10.51 -2.62
CA ARG A 108 -5.74 10.61 -1.16
C ARG A 108 -7.02 9.89 -0.77
N SER A 109 -6.87 8.71 -0.16
CA SER A 109 -8.00 7.97 0.40
C SER A 109 -8.52 8.67 1.66
N ASN A 110 -9.83 8.86 1.76
CA ASN A 110 -10.48 9.25 3.02
C ASN A 110 -10.63 8.08 4.00
N ASN A 111 -10.34 6.86 3.53
CA ASN A 111 -10.43 5.64 4.31
C ASN A 111 -9.03 5.19 4.74
N ILE A 112 -8.95 4.68 5.97
CA ILE A 112 -7.71 4.09 6.50
C ILE A 112 -7.36 2.80 5.75
N THR A 113 -8.37 2.04 5.34
CA THR A 113 -8.23 0.79 4.61
C THR A 113 -8.55 0.93 3.13
N GLY A 114 -8.01 0.01 2.32
CA GLY A 114 -8.35 -0.16 0.93
C GLY A 114 -7.16 0.04 -0.01
N ARG A 115 -7.47 0.06 -1.30
CA ARG A 115 -6.45 0.25 -2.35
C ARG A 115 -5.91 1.67 -2.29
N MET A 116 -4.60 1.77 -2.43
CA MET A 116 -3.90 3.05 -2.50
C MET A 116 -2.98 3.02 -3.70
N THR A 117 -2.90 4.14 -4.41
CA THR A 117 -2.00 4.27 -5.55
C THR A 117 -1.39 5.65 -5.56
N ARG A 118 -0.07 5.68 -5.64
CA ARG A 118 0.72 6.89 -5.82
C ARG A 118 1.61 6.70 -7.04
N ILE A 119 1.67 7.71 -7.88
CA ILE A 119 2.44 7.69 -9.12
C ILE A 119 3.39 8.87 -9.08
N PHE A 120 4.68 8.57 -9.20
CA PHE A 120 5.75 9.54 -9.20
C PHE A 120 6.52 9.48 -10.51
N LYS A 121 6.98 10.63 -10.97
CA LYS A 121 8.12 10.68 -11.87
C LYS A 121 9.38 10.53 -11.02
N VAL A 122 10.27 9.63 -11.44
CA VAL A 122 11.49 9.32 -10.68
C VAL A 122 12.72 9.32 -11.58
N THR A 123 13.89 9.51 -11.00
CA THR A 123 15.19 9.31 -11.65
C THR A 123 15.96 8.18 -10.98
N GLU A 124 16.62 7.34 -11.76
CA GLU A 124 17.47 6.28 -11.22
C GLU A 124 18.82 6.87 -10.79
N ALA A 125 19.09 6.87 -9.48
CA ALA A 125 20.24 7.56 -8.89
C ALA A 125 21.59 7.03 -9.41
N ASN A 126 21.64 5.74 -9.76
CA ASN A 126 22.86 5.06 -10.21
C ASN A 126 23.06 5.15 -11.73
N SER A 127 22.22 5.88 -12.47
CA SER A 127 22.28 5.98 -13.94
C SER A 127 22.99 7.25 -14.41
N ASN A 128 23.91 7.11 -15.38
CA ASN A 128 24.58 8.23 -16.04
C ASN A 128 24.54 8.07 -17.57
N PRO A 129 23.86 8.94 -18.33
CA PRO A 129 23.06 10.08 -17.87
C PRO A 129 21.82 9.63 -17.05
N PRO A 130 21.26 10.51 -16.21
CA PRO A 130 20.08 10.20 -15.42
C PRO A 130 18.91 9.74 -16.29
N LYS A 131 18.45 8.52 -16.07
CA LYS A 131 17.26 7.97 -16.72
C LYS A 131 16.03 8.27 -15.88
N THR A 132 14.96 8.72 -16.54
CA THR A 132 13.68 9.03 -15.91
C THR A 132 12.70 7.88 -16.13
N PHE A 133 11.92 7.56 -15.09
CA PHE A 133 10.88 6.54 -15.11
C PHE A 133 9.60 7.05 -14.46
N VAL A 134 8.54 6.27 -14.60
CA VAL A 134 7.30 6.41 -13.81
C VAL A 134 7.27 5.29 -12.79
N LEU A 135 7.26 5.64 -11.51
CA LEU A 135 7.11 4.70 -10.41
C LEU A 135 5.66 4.68 -9.94
N LYS A 136 5.09 3.47 -9.84
CA LYS A 136 3.77 3.25 -9.23
C LYS A 136 3.96 2.55 -7.91
N ASP A 137 3.69 3.26 -6.81
CA ASP A 137 3.56 2.69 -5.47
C ASP A 137 2.09 2.30 -5.27
N VAL A 138 1.83 1.01 -5.07
CA VAL A 138 0.48 0.45 -5.02
C VAL A 138 0.29 -0.47 -3.84
N TRP A 139 -0.85 -0.28 -3.16
CA TRP A 139 -1.39 -1.22 -2.19
C TRP A 139 -2.60 -1.91 -2.81
N ILE A 140 -2.50 -3.22 -2.97
CA ILE A 140 -3.54 -4.08 -3.53
C ILE A 140 -3.96 -5.14 -2.52
N GLU A 141 -5.13 -5.74 -2.74
CA GLU A 141 -5.62 -6.84 -1.92
C GLU A 141 -4.76 -8.10 -2.11
N GLU A 142 -4.69 -8.97 -1.10
CA GLU A 142 -3.91 -10.22 -1.12
C GLU A 142 -4.28 -11.11 -2.33
N THR A 143 -5.55 -11.08 -2.75
CA THR A 143 -6.05 -11.87 -3.89
C THR A 143 -5.97 -11.14 -5.23
N ALA A 144 -5.55 -9.88 -5.25
CA ALA A 144 -5.45 -9.10 -6.47
C ALA A 144 -4.18 -9.44 -7.25
N GLN A 145 -4.29 -9.50 -8.57
CA GLN A 145 -3.13 -9.70 -9.45
C GLN A 145 -2.34 -8.38 -9.58
N THR A 146 -1.02 -8.48 -9.63
CA THR A 146 -0.15 -7.33 -9.91
C THR A 146 -0.23 -6.92 -11.38
N GLU A 147 0.16 -5.68 -11.70
CA GLU A 147 0.23 -5.21 -13.10
C GLU A 147 1.12 -6.11 -13.96
N SER A 148 2.26 -6.56 -13.40
CA SER A 148 3.19 -7.52 -14.00
C SER A 148 2.50 -8.86 -14.33
N GLN A 149 1.72 -9.41 -13.39
CA GLN A 149 0.97 -10.65 -13.60
C GLN A 149 -0.14 -10.49 -14.64
N ILE A 150 -0.89 -9.38 -14.61
CA ILE A 150 -1.96 -9.10 -15.57
C ILE A 150 -1.38 -8.95 -16.97
N GLN A 151 -0.31 -8.16 -17.12
CA GLN A 151 0.35 -7.95 -18.40
C GLN A 151 0.92 -9.25 -18.96
N GLN A 152 1.56 -10.07 -18.13
CA GLN A 152 2.05 -11.38 -18.55
C GLN A 152 0.90 -12.30 -18.99
N ALA A 153 -0.21 -12.34 -18.25
CA ALA A 153 -1.37 -13.14 -18.64
C ALA A 153 -1.97 -12.69 -19.98
N ILE A 154 -1.97 -11.38 -20.26
CA ILE A 154 -2.39 -10.84 -21.57
C ILE A 154 -1.42 -11.29 -22.67
N PHE A 155 -0.10 -11.20 -22.44
CA PHE A 155 0.91 -11.63 -23.40
C PHE A 155 0.80 -13.12 -23.71
N ASP A 156 0.66 -13.97 -22.68
CA ASP A 156 0.45 -15.40 -22.84
C ASP A 156 -0.85 -15.70 -23.59
N GLY A 157 -1.90 -14.90 -23.35
CA GLY A 157 -3.17 -14.99 -24.07
C GLY A 157 -3.03 -14.65 -25.55
N ILE A 158 -2.28 -13.60 -25.90
CA ILE A 158 -1.98 -13.21 -27.29
C ILE A 158 -1.19 -14.33 -27.98
N GLU A 159 -0.10 -14.78 -27.39
CA GLU A 159 0.73 -15.84 -27.98
C GLU A 159 -0.07 -17.15 -28.16
N ARG A 160 -0.92 -17.51 -27.20
CA ARG A 160 -1.83 -18.65 -27.29
C ARG A 160 -2.87 -18.48 -28.40
N PHE A 161 -3.49 -17.31 -28.52
CA PHE A 161 -4.49 -17.07 -29.56
C PHE A 161 -3.89 -17.27 -30.97
N TRP A 162 -2.61 -16.91 -31.16
CA TRP A 162 -1.92 -17.14 -32.44
C TRP A 162 -1.64 -18.61 -32.74
N THR A 163 -1.36 -19.43 -31.72
CA THR A 163 -1.02 -20.86 -31.91
C THR A 163 -2.24 -21.79 -32.00
N ILE A 164 -3.37 -21.44 -31.40
CA ILE A 164 -4.58 -22.28 -31.48
C ILE A 164 -5.25 -22.21 -32.85
N THR A 165 -5.80 -23.32 -33.32
CA THR A 165 -6.74 -23.33 -34.45
C THR A 165 -7.99 -22.55 -34.07
N ILE A 166 -8.42 -21.61 -34.92
CA ILE A 166 -9.59 -20.80 -34.61
C ILE A 166 -10.85 -21.68 -34.75
N PRO A 167 -11.72 -21.74 -33.73
CA PRO A 167 -12.97 -22.46 -33.81
C PRO A 167 -13.86 -21.95 -34.97
N GLU A 168 -14.66 -22.85 -35.53
CA GLU A 168 -15.49 -22.59 -36.71
C GLU A 168 -16.45 -21.40 -36.51
N ASP A 169 -16.97 -21.24 -35.28
CA ASP A 169 -17.84 -20.13 -34.85
C ASP A 169 -17.12 -18.77 -34.77
N LYS A 170 -15.79 -18.75 -34.87
CA LYS A 170 -14.94 -17.55 -34.78
C LYS A 170 -14.09 -17.31 -36.03
N LYS A 171 -14.43 -17.94 -37.16
CA LYS A 171 -13.71 -17.82 -38.45
C LYS A 171 -13.39 -16.39 -38.89
N GLY A 172 -14.21 -15.40 -38.52
CA GLY A 172 -13.93 -13.98 -38.80
C GLY A 172 -12.58 -13.48 -38.26
N LEU A 173 -12.03 -14.14 -37.23
CA LEU A 173 -10.74 -13.80 -36.63
C LEU A 173 -9.52 -14.31 -37.42
N GLU A 174 -9.69 -15.19 -38.42
CA GLU A 174 -8.59 -15.63 -39.28
C GLU A 174 -8.01 -14.47 -40.10
N SER A 175 -8.89 -13.55 -40.51
CA SER A 175 -8.49 -12.31 -41.20
C SER A 175 -7.57 -11.45 -40.33
N LEU A 176 -7.78 -11.45 -39.00
CA LEU A 176 -6.97 -10.72 -38.02
C LEU A 176 -5.57 -11.34 -37.92
N LYS A 177 -5.47 -12.67 -37.83
CA LYS A 177 -4.18 -13.38 -37.81
C LYS A 177 -3.38 -13.10 -39.07
N SER A 178 -4.05 -13.12 -40.23
CA SER A 178 -3.42 -12.87 -41.53
C SER A 178 -2.91 -11.43 -41.65
N LYS A 179 -3.70 -10.45 -41.22
CA LYS A 179 -3.35 -9.02 -41.25
C LYS A 179 -2.21 -8.66 -40.29
N HIS A 180 -2.09 -9.37 -39.18
CA HIS A 180 -1.11 -9.12 -38.13
C HIS A 180 -0.11 -10.27 -37.95
N ALA A 181 0.17 -11.05 -39.01
CA ALA A 181 1.01 -12.26 -38.92
C ALA A 181 2.40 -11.99 -38.31
N LYS A 182 3.02 -10.85 -38.65
CA LYS A 182 4.36 -10.48 -38.15
C LYS A 182 4.35 -9.93 -36.71
N LEU A 183 3.18 -9.57 -36.17
CA LEU A 183 3.05 -8.88 -34.89
C LEU A 183 3.48 -9.76 -33.71
N VAL A 184 3.05 -11.03 -33.74
CA VAL A 184 3.38 -12.00 -32.67
C VAL A 184 4.78 -12.57 -32.84
N ASP A 185 5.18 -12.91 -34.07
CA ASP A 185 6.53 -13.42 -34.36
C ASP A 185 7.64 -12.48 -33.85
N ARG A 186 7.43 -11.17 -34.01
CA ARG A 186 8.39 -10.14 -33.57
C ARG A 186 8.16 -9.67 -32.13
N LYS A 187 7.08 -10.12 -31.49
CA LYS A 187 6.60 -9.61 -30.19
C LYS A 187 6.33 -8.09 -30.19
N ASP A 188 6.05 -7.53 -31.35
CA ASP A 188 5.74 -6.10 -31.55
C ASP A 188 4.46 -5.70 -30.80
N TYR A 189 3.59 -6.67 -30.46
CA TYR A 189 2.41 -6.43 -29.62
C TYR A 189 2.77 -5.83 -28.25
N LYS A 190 3.98 -6.05 -27.73
CA LYS A 190 4.43 -5.48 -26.46
C LYS A 190 4.58 -3.96 -26.50
N ASN A 191 4.80 -3.38 -27.68
CA ASN A 191 4.95 -1.93 -27.87
C ASN A 191 3.63 -1.15 -27.63
N PHE A 192 2.50 -1.85 -27.54
CA PHE A 192 1.21 -1.26 -27.18
C PHE A 192 0.95 -1.18 -25.68
N PHE A 193 1.93 -1.61 -24.87
CA PHE A 193 1.83 -1.60 -23.42
C PHE A 193 2.97 -0.77 -22.82
N LEU A 194 2.74 -0.29 -21.60
CA LEU A 194 3.82 0.31 -20.81
C LEU A 194 4.81 -0.79 -20.40
N SER A 195 6.09 -0.59 -20.69
CA SER A 195 7.16 -1.50 -20.29
C SER A 195 7.40 -1.41 -18.79
N ILE A 196 7.36 -2.56 -18.11
CA ILE A 196 7.73 -2.68 -16.69
C ILE A 196 9.23 -2.96 -16.62
N GLU A 197 10.01 -1.94 -16.25
CA GLU A 197 11.47 -2.02 -16.14
C GLU A 197 11.93 -2.80 -14.89
N THR A 198 11.17 -2.67 -13.81
CA THR A 198 11.36 -3.44 -12.58
C THR A 198 10.11 -3.37 -11.73
N ASP A 199 9.90 -4.41 -10.95
CA ASP A 199 8.86 -4.57 -9.96
C ASP A 199 9.46 -5.14 -8.66
N LEU A 200 8.89 -4.76 -7.53
CA LEU A 200 9.26 -5.26 -6.21
C LEU A 200 7.99 -5.45 -5.39
N LEU A 201 7.90 -6.58 -4.70
CA LEU A 201 6.84 -6.83 -3.73
C LEU A 201 7.33 -6.38 -2.35
N GLY A 202 6.64 -5.38 -1.77
CA GLY A 202 6.89 -4.93 -0.41
C GLY A 202 6.29 -5.85 0.66
N SER A 203 6.26 -5.34 1.89
CA SER A 203 5.73 -6.06 3.04
C SER A 203 4.23 -6.31 2.93
N VAL A 204 3.79 -7.51 3.33
CA VAL A 204 2.37 -7.84 3.44
C VAL A 204 1.87 -7.41 4.83
N SER A 205 0.68 -6.77 4.87
CA SER A 205 0.02 -6.46 6.14
C SER A 205 -0.11 -7.69 7.04
N LYS A 206 0.02 -7.48 8.35
CA LYS A 206 -0.26 -8.53 9.34
C LYS A 206 -1.68 -9.06 9.13
N LYS A 207 -1.86 -10.39 9.22
CA LYS A 207 -3.18 -11.00 9.07
C LYS A 207 -4.07 -10.60 10.25
N ASN A 208 -5.33 -10.28 9.95
CA ASN A 208 -6.36 -10.27 10.96
C ASN A 208 -6.44 -11.68 11.56
N LEU A 209 -6.19 -11.81 12.86
CA LEU A 209 -6.61 -13.02 13.57
C LEU A 209 -8.14 -13.10 13.46
N PRO A 210 -8.74 -14.28 13.19
CA PRO A 210 -10.19 -14.41 13.13
C PRO A 210 -10.77 -13.84 14.43
N LEU A 211 -11.68 -12.87 14.28
CA LEU A 211 -12.37 -12.22 15.39
C LEU A 211 -13.02 -13.28 16.28
N VAL A 212 -12.43 -13.52 17.47
CA VAL A 212 -13.12 -14.20 18.57
C VAL A 212 -13.82 -13.16 19.44
N ILE A 213 -14.43 -12.12 18.85
CA ILE A 213 -15.24 -11.14 19.59
C ILE A 213 -16.35 -10.66 18.65
N GLY A 214 -17.60 -10.85 19.09
CA GLY A 214 -18.82 -10.46 18.38
C GLY A 214 -18.95 -8.95 18.14
N PRO A 215 -20.01 -8.51 17.43
CA PRO A 215 -20.16 -7.12 17.03
C PRO A 215 -20.12 -6.20 18.25
N ARG A 216 -19.14 -5.29 18.31
CA ARG A 216 -19.23 -4.13 19.18
C ARG A 216 -20.31 -3.22 18.60
N GLU A 217 -21.39 -3.03 19.34
CA GLU A 217 -22.39 -2.02 19.00
C GLU A 217 -21.70 -0.68 18.83
N ALA A 218 -21.90 -0.10 17.65
CA ALA A 218 -21.41 1.22 17.34
C ALA A 218 -22.23 2.24 18.15
N TYR A 219 -21.53 3.23 18.71
CA TYR A 219 -22.06 4.47 19.29
C TYR A 219 -22.70 4.36 20.68
N PHE A 220 -21.92 4.69 21.72
CA PHE A 220 -22.49 5.38 22.89
C PHE A 220 -22.85 6.81 22.45
N ILE A 221 -24.14 7.07 22.26
CA ILE A 221 -24.68 8.43 22.21
C ILE A 221 -24.64 8.96 23.66
N PRO A 222 -23.98 10.09 23.96
CA PRO A 222 -24.05 10.67 25.30
C PRO A 222 -25.52 11.03 25.57
N SER A 223 -26.13 10.45 26.60
CA SER A 223 -27.45 10.87 27.06
C SER A 223 -27.33 12.30 27.58
N ASN A 224 -27.96 13.25 26.88
CA ASN A 224 -28.18 14.61 27.35
C ASN A 224 -29.12 14.59 28.57
N GLU A 225 -28.59 14.31 29.75
CA GLU A 225 -29.26 14.63 31.01
C GLU A 225 -28.23 15.28 31.94
N PHE A 226 -28.22 16.61 31.95
CA PHE A 226 -27.69 17.37 33.08
C PHE A 226 -28.77 17.40 34.17
N PRO A 227 -28.54 16.87 35.39
CA PRO A 227 -29.40 17.19 36.50
C PRO A 227 -29.08 18.62 36.95
N HIS A 228 -30.07 19.50 36.82
CA HIS A 228 -30.07 20.80 37.48
C HIS A 228 -29.95 20.59 38.99
N LEU A 229 -28.87 21.11 39.59
CA LEU A 229 -28.74 21.27 41.03
C LEU A 229 -28.96 22.74 41.37
N HIS A 230 -30.08 22.99 42.05
CA HIS A 230 -30.26 24.14 42.94
C HIS A 230 -29.57 23.87 44.27
#